data_AF-A0AAN7P1T4-F1
#
_entry.id   AF-A0AAN7P1T4-F1
#
_cell.length_a   1.000
_cell.length_b   1.000
_cell.length_c   1.000
_cell.angle_alpha   90.00
_cell.angle_beta   90.00
_cell.angle_gamma   90.00
#
_symmetry.space_group_name_H-M   'P 1'
#
loop_
_entity.id
_entity.type
_entity.pdbx_description
1 polymer ?
#
loop_
_entity_poly.entity_id
_entity_poly.type
_entity_poly.pdbx_seq_one_letter_code
_entity_poly.pdbx_strand_id
1 'polypeptide(L)'
;MSGFIQGKTLRSQSRQMVVNLLAYFQQEKDNGGPLIPLTSVQERVSTALGVSLASVKRIKSEHKLNPVLSSPGKKRSRRKSKTVDLPESSKMIIRNTLYTMYTNSKFR
;
A
#
# COMPACT_ATOMS: atom_id res chain seq x y z
N MET A 1 19.12 -13.94 0.28
CA MET A 1 18.56 -14.72 1.41
C MET A 1 17.92 -13.74 2.39
N SER A 2 16.59 -13.63 2.45
CA SER A 2 15.95 -12.78 3.47
C SER A 2 16.01 -13.49 4.82
N GLY A 3 16.54 -12.82 5.84
CA GLY A 3 16.58 -13.35 7.20
C GLY A 3 15.18 -13.61 7.76
N PHE A 4 15.05 -14.60 8.63
CA PHE A 4 13.81 -14.87 9.34
C PHE A 4 13.40 -13.68 10.22
N ILE A 5 12.11 -13.42 10.34
CA ILE A 5 11.58 -12.42 11.28
C ILE A 5 11.71 -13.01 12.69
N GLN A 6 12.85 -12.79 13.34
CA GLN A 6 13.10 -13.24 14.72
C GLN A 6 12.70 -12.16 15.74
N GLY A 7 12.20 -12.58 16.91
CA GLY A 7 11.93 -11.70 18.06
C GLY A 7 10.73 -10.76 17.93
N LYS A 8 9.89 -10.89 16.89
CA LYS A 8 8.69 -10.04 16.71
C LYS A 8 7.42 -10.87 16.80
N THR A 9 6.51 -10.44 17.68
CA THR A 9 5.18 -11.06 17.82
C THR A 9 4.32 -10.76 16.59
N LEU A 10 3.84 -11.81 15.92
CA LEU A 10 2.85 -11.69 14.85
C LEU A 10 1.49 -11.27 15.43
N ARG A 11 0.89 -10.24 14.83
CA ARG A 11 -0.49 -9.81 15.15
C ARG A 11 -1.52 -10.82 14.64
N SER A 12 -2.74 -10.76 15.16
CA SER A 12 -3.83 -11.70 14.86
C SER A 12 -4.05 -11.93 13.36
N GLN A 13 -4.10 -10.85 12.55
CA GLN A 13 -4.29 -10.97 11.11
C GLN A 13 -3.16 -11.77 10.43
N SER A 14 -1.91 -11.51 10.79
CA SER A 14 -0.76 -12.24 10.26
C SER A 14 -0.79 -13.71 10.67
N ARG A 15 -1.22 -14.02 11.89
CA ARG A 15 -1.39 -15.41 12.35
C ARG A 15 -2.48 -16.13 11.54
N GLN A 16 -3.60 -15.47 11.28
CA GLN A 16 -4.67 -16.03 10.44
C GLN A 16 -4.17 -16.30 9.01
N MET A 17 -3.39 -15.38 8.44
CA MET A 17 -2.79 -15.58 7.11
C MET A 17 -1.87 -16.81 7.07
N VAL A 18 -1.11 -17.07 8.15
CA VAL A 18 -0.27 -18.28 8.25
C VAL A 18 -1.14 -19.54 8.32
N VAL A 19 -2.22 -19.53 9.10
CA VAL A 19 -3.16 -20.67 9.18
C VAL A 19 -3.79 -20.97 7.81
N ASN A 20 -4.26 -19.94 7.10
CA ASN A 20 -4.83 -20.09 5.75
C ASN A 20 -3.81 -20.68 4.77
N LEU A 21 -2.56 -20.19 4.82
CA LEU A 21 -1.48 -20.66 3.95
C LEU A 21 -1.17 -22.14 4.20
N LEU A 22 -1.11 -22.56 5.46
CA LEU A 22 -0.90 -23.95 5.83
C LEU A 22 -2.04 -24.84 5.33
N ALA A 23 -3.29 -24.41 5.51
CA ALA A 23 -4.46 -25.14 5.02
C ALA A 23 -4.44 -25.30 3.49
N TYR A 24 -4.11 -24.23 2.75
CA TYR A 24 -4.01 -24.27 1.30
C TYR A 24 -2.93 -25.24 0.82
N PHE A 25 -1.75 -25.25 1.44
CA PHE A 25 -0.69 -26.20 1.04
C PHE A 25 -0.96 -27.63 1.49
N GLN A 26 -1.69 -27.83 2.58
CA GLN A 26 -2.19 -29.16 2.95
C GLN A 26 -3.16 -29.68 1.88
N GLN A 27 -4.05 -28.83 1.37
CA GLN A 27 -4.93 -29.18 0.24
C GLN A 27 -4.14 -29.48 -1.05
N GLU A 28 -3.10 -28.69 -1.39
CA GLU A 28 -2.25 -29.00 -2.54
C GLU A 28 -1.53 -30.35 -2.37
N LYS A 29 -1.08 -30.68 -1.16
CA LYS A 29 -0.49 -31.98 -0.85
C LYS A 29 -1.50 -33.12 -1.05
N ASP A 30 -2.71 -32.97 -0.51
CA ASP A 30 -3.75 -33.99 -0.59
C ASP A 30 -4.28 -34.15 -2.03
N ASN A 31 -4.25 -33.08 -2.81
CA ASN A 31 -4.58 -33.08 -4.25
C ASN A 31 -3.46 -33.69 -5.13
N GLY A 32 -2.27 -33.94 -4.59
CA GLY A 32 -1.12 -34.45 -5.35
C GLY A 32 -0.52 -33.42 -6.32
N GLY A 33 -0.79 -32.13 -6.13
CA GLY A 33 -0.30 -31.07 -7.00
C GLY A 33 -0.97 -29.72 -6.79
N PRO A 34 -0.52 -28.67 -7.51
CA PRO A 34 -1.03 -27.32 -7.36
C PRO A 34 -2.52 -27.23 -7.68
N LEU A 35 -3.31 -26.65 -6.77
CA LEU A 35 -4.74 -26.37 -7.00
C LEU A 35 -4.94 -25.32 -8.10
N ILE A 36 -4.01 -24.36 -8.16
CA ILE A 36 -3.95 -23.30 -9.16
C ILE A 36 -2.59 -23.38 -9.85
N PRO A 37 -2.51 -23.17 -11.18
CA PRO A 37 -1.27 -23.25 -11.94
C PRO A 37 -0.14 -22.41 -11.34
N LEU A 38 1.09 -22.96 -11.36
CA LEU A 38 2.29 -22.28 -10.85
C LEU A 38 2.56 -20.93 -11.55
N THR A 39 2.10 -20.78 -12.79
CA THR A 39 2.17 -19.55 -13.58
C THR A 39 1.30 -18.42 -13.00
N SER A 40 0.17 -18.76 -12.36
CA SER A 40 -0.79 -17.81 -11.78
C SER A 40 -0.42 -17.37 -10.36
N VAL A 41 0.82 -16.89 -10.18
CA VAL A 41 1.42 -16.59 -8.86
C VAL A 41 0.54 -15.68 -7.99
N GLN A 42 -0.05 -14.61 -8.56
CA GLN A 42 -0.85 -13.66 -7.77
C GLN A 42 -2.18 -14.25 -7.28
N GLU A 43 -2.79 -15.12 -8.08
CA GLU A 43 -4.03 -15.82 -7.73
C GLU A 43 -3.75 -16.88 -6.67
N ARG A 44 -2.63 -17.61 -6.78
CA ARG A 44 -2.16 -18.51 -5.72
C ARG A 44 -1.98 -17.80 -4.39
N VAL A 45 -1.30 -16.66 -4.39
CA VAL A 45 -1.09 -15.87 -3.16
C VAL A 45 -2.42 -15.35 -2.60
N SER A 46 -3.32 -14.88 -3.47
CA SER A 46 -4.64 -14.36 -3.09
C SER A 46 -5.49 -15.44 -2.40
N THR A 47 -5.56 -16.63 -3.00
CA THR A 47 -6.34 -17.76 -2.49
C THR A 47 -5.70 -18.36 -1.24
N ALA A 48 -4.39 -18.61 -1.26
CA ALA A 48 -3.68 -19.21 -0.13
C ALA A 48 -3.71 -18.33 1.14
N LEU A 49 -3.61 -17.01 0.99
CA LEU A 49 -3.65 -16.10 2.14
C LEU A 49 -5.07 -15.64 2.50
N GLY A 50 -6.07 -15.86 1.65
CA GLY A 50 -7.43 -15.34 1.81
C GLY A 50 -7.51 -13.81 1.70
N VAL A 51 -6.73 -13.22 0.78
CA VAL A 51 -6.65 -11.77 0.57
C VAL A 51 -7.07 -11.44 -0.86
N SER A 52 -7.77 -10.32 -1.08
CA SER A 52 -8.23 -9.94 -2.42
C SER A 52 -7.07 -9.75 -3.41
N LEU A 53 -7.27 -10.17 -4.66
CA LEU A 53 -6.29 -10.03 -5.74
C LEU A 53 -5.86 -8.57 -5.94
N ALA A 54 -6.78 -7.61 -5.78
CA ALA A 54 -6.47 -6.19 -5.82
C ALA A 54 -5.47 -5.78 -4.73
N SER A 55 -5.63 -6.30 -3.52
CA SER A 55 -4.69 -6.04 -2.41
C SER A 55 -3.32 -6.64 -2.67
N VAL A 56 -3.26 -7.86 -3.21
CA VAL A 56 -1.99 -8.50 -3.61
C VAL A 56 -1.28 -7.66 -4.69
N LYS A 57 -1.99 -7.24 -5.73
CA LYS A 57 -1.47 -6.36 -6.78
C LYS A 57 -0.94 -5.04 -6.22
N ARG A 58 -1.69 -4.42 -5.31
CA ARG A 58 -1.29 -3.18 -4.64
C ARG A 58 -0.06 -3.35 -3.76
N ILE A 59 0.02 -4.42 -2.96
CA ILE A 59 1.19 -4.69 -2.12
C ILE A 59 2.43 -4.94 -2.99
N LYS A 60 2.28 -5.67 -4.09
CA LYS A 60 3.36 -5.92 -5.05
C LYS A 60 3.87 -4.62 -5.67
N SER A 61 2.97 -3.73 -6.10
CA SER A 61 3.37 -2.44 -6.68
C SER A 61 3.99 -1.52 -5.63
N GLU A 62 3.47 -1.49 -4.41
CA GLU A 62 4.03 -0.74 -3.28
C GLU A 62 5.45 -1.21 -2.94
N HIS A 63 5.66 -2.53 -2.85
CA HIS A 63 6.98 -3.12 -2.58
C HIS A 63 8.01 -2.81 -3.67
N LYS A 64 7.57 -2.78 -4.95
CA LYS A 64 8.44 -2.41 -6.07
C LYS A 64 8.94 -0.96 -5.94
N LEU A 65 8.11 -0.06 -5.44
CA LEU A 65 8.46 1.35 -5.25
C LEU A 65 9.23 1.59 -3.95
N ASN A 66 8.88 0.89 -2.88
CA ASN A 66 9.46 1.05 -1.55
C ASN A 66 9.75 -0.34 -0.94
N PRO A 67 11.01 -0.67 -0.60
CA PRO A 67 11.34 -1.98 -0.02
C PRO A 67 10.73 -2.18 1.38
N VAL A 68 10.38 -1.08 2.07
CA VAL A 68 9.68 -1.11 3.36
C VAL A 68 8.22 -0.73 3.14
N LEU A 69 7.33 -1.70 3.27
CA LEU A 69 5.89 -1.50 3.15
C LEU A 69 5.35 -0.57 4.24
N SER A 70 4.43 0.31 3.85
CA SER A 70 3.69 1.15 4.78
C SER A 70 2.72 0.31 5.60
N SER A 71 2.81 0.37 6.92
CA SER A 71 1.72 -0.13 7.77
C SER A 71 0.46 0.75 7.58
N PRO A 72 -0.70 0.15 7.26
CA PRO A 72 -1.97 0.87 7.26
C PRO A 72 -2.24 1.54 8.62
N GLY A 73 -2.84 2.72 8.63
CA GLY A 73 -3.23 3.42 9.86
C GLY A 73 -2.09 4.10 10.64
N LYS A 74 -0.83 3.98 10.20
CA LYS A 74 0.28 4.75 10.81
C LYS A 74 0.08 6.24 10.51
N LYS A 75 -0.17 7.05 11.54
CA LYS A 75 -0.21 8.52 11.43
C LYS A 75 1.16 8.98 10.92
N ARG A 76 1.17 9.57 9.73
CA ARG A 76 2.35 10.22 9.15
C ARG A 76 2.18 11.73 9.28
N SER A 77 3.24 12.47 9.57
CA SER A 77 3.17 13.93 9.47
C SER A 77 2.78 14.26 8.03
N ARG A 78 1.77 15.12 7.88
CA ARG A 78 1.49 15.68 6.56
C ARG A 78 2.67 16.55 6.17
N ARG A 79 3.10 16.47 4.91
CA ARG A 79 4.04 17.47 4.38
C ARG A 79 3.43 18.84 4.65
N LYS A 80 4.26 19.78 5.15
CA LYS A 80 3.85 21.17 5.30
C LYS A 80 3.28 21.66 3.96
N SER A 81 2.24 22.50 3.99
CA SER A 81 1.82 23.17 2.76
C SER A 81 2.98 24.00 2.23
N LYS A 82 3.05 24.18 0.90
CA LYS A 82 4.12 24.96 0.25
C LYS A 82 4.20 26.40 0.77
N THR A 83 3.14 26.88 1.42
CA THR A 83 2.99 28.24 1.94
C THR A 83 3.28 28.35 3.43
N VAL A 84 3.50 27.26 4.17
CA VAL A 84 3.71 27.31 5.63
C VAL A 84 4.93 28.16 5.99
N ASP A 85 6.04 27.96 5.27
CA ASP A 85 7.32 28.60 5.59
C ASP A 85 7.50 29.96 4.86
N LEU A 86 6.45 30.48 4.20
CA LEU A 86 6.48 31.78 3.53
C LEU A 86 6.07 32.92 4.49
N PRO A 87 6.67 34.12 4.36
CA PRO A 87 6.21 35.29 5.09
C PRO A 87 4.81 35.73 4.60
N GLU A 88 4.05 36.40 5.48
CA GLU A 88 2.65 36.75 5.21
C GLU A 88 2.48 37.67 3.99
N SER A 89 3.44 38.56 3.77
CA SER A 89 3.49 39.42 2.58
C SER A 89 3.53 38.61 1.28
N SER A 90 4.38 37.58 1.21
CA SER A 90 4.47 36.70 0.05
C SER A 90 3.19 35.88 -0.15
N LYS A 91 2.53 35.43 0.92
CA LYS A 91 1.24 34.74 0.82
C LYS A 91 0.16 35.66 0.23
N MET A 92 0.13 36.93 0.65
CA MET A 92 -0.80 37.93 0.14
C MET A 92 -0.56 38.25 -1.34
N ILE A 93 0.70 38.37 -1.75
CA ILE A 93 1.04 38.56 -3.17
C ILE A 93 0.55 37.37 -3.99
N ILE A 94 0.86 36.13 -3.58
CA ILE A 94 0.42 34.91 -4.28
C ILE A 94 -1.12 34.87 -4.36
N ARG A 95 -1.82 35.18 -3.26
CA ARG A 95 -3.29 35.20 -3.21
C ARG A 95 -3.87 36.22 -4.19
N ASN A 96 -3.33 37.44 -4.20
CA ASN A 96 -3.81 38.50 -5.07
C ASN A 96 -3.52 38.17 -6.54
N THR A 97 -2.34 37.63 -6.86
CA THR A 97 -2.02 37.18 -8.22
C THR A 97 -2.98 36.09 -8.69
N LEU A 98 -3.31 35.12 -7.84
CA LEU A 98 -4.32 34.11 -8.18
C LEU A 98 -5.69 34.73 -8.41
N TYR A 99 -6.11 35.68 -7.57
CA TYR A 99 -7.39 36.38 -7.77
C TYR A 99 -7.41 37.21 -9.05
N THR A 100 -6.35 37.95 -9.35
CA THR A 100 -6.26 38.70 -10.62
C THR A 100 -6.29 37.76 -11.81
N MET A 101 -5.63 36.60 -11.71
CA MET A 101 -5.70 35.57 -12.75
C MET A 101 -7.13 35.06 -12.90
N TYR A 102 -7.83 34.68 -11.82
CA TYR A 102 -9.22 34.22 -11.87
C TYR A 102 -10.20 35.28 -12.40
N THR A 103 -10.02 36.55 -12.04
CA THR A 103 -10.89 37.64 -12.52
C THR A 103 -10.63 37.98 -13.98
N ASN A 104 -9.38 37.87 -14.43
CA ASN A 104 -8.97 38.17 -15.80
C ASN A 104 -9.20 36.98 -16.74
N SER A 105 -9.05 35.75 -16.24
CA SER A 105 -9.55 34.54 -16.89
C SER A 105 -11.06 34.46 -16.68
N LYS A 106 -11.79 35.31 -17.42
CA LYS A 106 -13.20 35.10 -17.68
C LYS A 106 -13.38 33.65 -18.16
N PHE A 107 -13.80 32.76 -17.26
CA PHE A 107 -14.55 31.56 -17.65
C PHE A 107 -15.92 32.04 -18.14
N ARG A 108 -15.92 32.68 -19.30
CA ARG A 108 -17.06 33.07 -20.13
C ARG A 108 -16.71 32.71 -21.56
#